data_AF-A0A9J6HB76-F1
#
_entry.id   AF-A0A9J6HB76-F1
#
_cell.length_a   1.000
_cell.length_b   1.000
_cell.length_c   1.000
_cell.angle_alpha   90.00
_cell.angle_beta   90.00
_cell.angle_gamma   90.00
#
_symmetry.space_group_name_H-M   'P 1'
#
loop_
_entity.id
_entity.type
_entity.pdbx_description
1 polymer ?
#
loop_
_entity_poly.entity_id
_entity_poly.type
_entity_poly.pdbx_seq_one_letter_code
_entity_poly.pdbx_strand_id
1 'polypeptide(L)'
;MELTVMLFGLVTMSLTFCGCVGALRENTCLLNVYSSFITALLLLNLIAGIVVFFLPSQIKKLLAETFSIDVIVHYRDSSDFQSLMDSIQVGMRCCGISRLSFRDWNANMYFNCSRTNPSSERCSVPFSCCKRNSTDQVVSLSCGRNVLNMTDYDAWFQVYTGNCLDAAHRFVRENVTIITGVCLVFVILLAFVQMVTQALVDEILTIRRIYDKYYERASFLRAATQPDTEPSAN
;
A
#
# COMPACT_ATOMS: atom_id res chain seq x y z
N MET A 1 8.21 -0.51 11.20
CA MET A 1 7.56 -0.18 9.91
C MET A 1 8.56 -0.14 8.77
N GLU A 2 9.80 0.29 9.04
CA GLU A 2 10.87 0.40 8.05
C GLU A 2 11.20 -0.93 7.32
N LEU A 3 11.37 -2.03 8.06
CA LEU A 3 11.72 -3.33 7.46
C LEU A 3 10.68 -3.83 6.45
N THR A 4 9.38 -3.65 6.73
CA THR A 4 8.31 -4.08 5.83
C THR A 4 8.31 -3.28 4.53
N VAL A 5 8.61 -1.98 4.60
CA VAL A 5 8.72 -1.11 3.41
C VAL A 5 9.95 -1.50 2.58
N MET A 6 11.09 -1.77 3.24
CA MET A 6 12.30 -2.24 2.55
C MET A 6 12.08 -3.58 1.84
N LEU A 7 11.43 -4.54 2.49
CA LEU A 7 11.11 -5.84 1.88
C LEU A 7 10.19 -5.69 0.66
N PHE A 8 9.14 -4.86 0.77
CA PHE A 8 8.25 -4.59 -0.36
C PHE A 8 9.00 -3.92 -1.53
N GLY A 9 9.87 -2.96 -1.24
CA GLY A 9 10.72 -2.31 -2.24
C GLY A 9 11.66 -3.29 -2.95
N LEU A 10 12.30 -4.19 -2.19
CA LEU A 10 13.17 -5.21 -2.77
C LEU A 10 12.40 -6.16 -3.70
N VAL A 11 11.24 -6.65 -3.25
CA VAL A 11 10.38 -7.55 -4.05
C VAL A 11 9.93 -6.87 -5.35
N THR A 12 9.42 -5.65 -5.26
CA THR A 12 8.98 -4.90 -6.45
C THR A 12 10.12 -4.62 -7.41
N MET A 13 11.31 -4.26 -6.92
CA MET A 13 12.50 -4.07 -7.74
C MET A 13 12.92 -5.36 -8.47
N SER A 14 12.95 -6.50 -7.76
CA SER A 14 13.26 -7.80 -8.37
C SER A 14 12.25 -8.17 -9.45
N LEU A 15 10.96 -7.91 -9.23
CA LEU A 15 9.90 -8.22 -10.21
C LEU A 15 10.01 -7.35 -11.47
N THR A 16 10.29 -6.05 -11.32
CA THR A 16 10.55 -5.16 -12.46
C THR A 16 11.78 -5.61 -13.24
N PHE A 17 12.86 -6.01 -12.55
CA PHE A 17 14.06 -6.54 -13.19
C PHE A 17 13.75 -7.82 -13.99
N CYS A 18 12.97 -8.74 -13.43
CA CYS A 18 12.53 -9.95 -14.14
C CYS A 18 11.71 -9.62 -15.40
N GLY A 19 10.82 -8.63 -15.34
CA GLY A 19 10.06 -8.17 -16.51
C GLY A 19 10.98 -7.61 -17.61
N CYS A 20 11.88 -6.69 -17.25
CA CYS A 20 12.80 -6.06 -18.21
C CYS A 20 13.80 -7.05 -18.81
N VAL A 21 14.49 -7.84 -17.97
CA VAL A 21 15.48 -8.83 -18.44
C VAL A 21 14.81 -9.97 -19.18
N GLY A 22 13.62 -10.39 -18.73
CA GLY A 22 12.82 -11.37 -19.42
C GLY A 22 12.55 -10.94 -20.86
N ALA A 23 12.05 -9.73 -21.08
CA ALA A 23 11.78 -9.19 -22.41
C ALA A 23 13.06 -9.07 -23.26
N LEU A 24 14.15 -8.52 -22.70
CA LEU A 24 15.41 -8.32 -23.43
C LEU A 24 16.13 -9.62 -23.81
N ARG A 25 16.00 -10.67 -22.99
CA ARG A 25 16.64 -11.97 -23.20
C ARG A 25 15.70 -13.00 -23.82
N GLU A 26 14.49 -12.61 -24.20
CA GLU A 26 13.43 -13.49 -24.69
C GLU A 26 13.22 -14.72 -23.77
N ASN A 27 13.42 -14.54 -22.46
CA ASN A 27 13.38 -15.65 -21.50
C ASN A 27 11.97 -15.80 -20.93
N THR A 28 11.21 -16.72 -21.54
CA THR A 28 9.80 -16.99 -21.19
C THR A 28 9.58 -17.39 -19.73
N CYS A 29 10.58 -17.98 -19.05
CA CYS A 29 10.46 -18.31 -17.63
C CYS A 29 10.36 -17.04 -16.77
N LEU A 30 11.22 -16.04 -17.01
CA LEU A 30 11.17 -14.77 -16.27
C LEU A 30 9.91 -13.96 -16.60
N LEU A 31 9.47 -13.95 -17.86
CA LEU A 31 8.20 -13.30 -18.24
C LEU A 31 7.01 -13.96 -17.55
N ASN A 32 6.99 -15.29 -17.45
CA ASN A 32 5.89 -16.01 -16.81
C ASN A 32 5.82 -15.70 -15.31
N VAL A 33 6.96 -15.64 -14.60
CA VAL A 33 7.01 -15.22 -13.20
C VAL A 33 6.47 -13.79 -13.03
N TYR A 34 6.89 -12.86 -13.88
CA TYR A 34 6.39 -11.49 -13.87
C TYR A 34 4.87 -11.43 -14.12
N SER A 35 4.38 -12.13 -15.14
CA SER A 35 2.96 -12.23 -15.48
C SER A 35 2.12 -12.84 -14.36
N SER A 36 2.59 -13.90 -13.70
CA SER A 36 1.89 -14.50 -12.56
C SER A 36 1.72 -13.50 -11.42
N PHE A 37 2.71 -12.66 -11.17
CA PHE A 37 2.62 -11.62 -10.15
C PHE A 37 1.60 -10.52 -10.53
N ILE A 38 1.63 -10.01 -11.76
CA ILE A 38 0.65 -9.01 -12.23
C ILE A 38 -0.77 -9.59 -12.19
N THR A 39 -0.94 -10.87 -12.56
CA THR A 39 -2.23 -11.57 -12.47
C THR A 39 -2.73 -11.66 -11.03
N ALA A 40 -1.85 -12.01 -10.08
CA ALA A 40 -2.20 -12.02 -8.66
C ALA A 40 -2.61 -10.63 -8.15
N LEU A 41 -1.93 -9.57 -8.60
CA LEU A 41 -2.32 -8.19 -8.27
C LEU A 41 -3.69 -7.82 -8.84
N LEU A 42 -4.01 -8.20 -10.08
CA LEU A 42 -5.33 -7.97 -10.67
C LEU A 42 -6.44 -8.66 -9.88
N LEU A 43 -6.22 -9.92 -9.48
CA LEU A 43 -7.17 -10.67 -8.65
C LEU A 43 -7.33 -10.02 -7.26
N LEU A 44 -6.23 -9.60 -6.64
CA LEU A 44 -6.28 -8.91 -5.35
C LEU A 44 -7.07 -7.58 -5.44
N ASN A 45 -6.87 -6.80 -6.50
CA ASN A 45 -7.63 -5.57 -6.74
C ASN A 45 -9.12 -5.85 -6.94
N LEU A 46 -9.48 -6.92 -7.66
CA LEU A 46 -10.87 -7.31 -7.85
C LEU A 46 -11.52 -7.70 -6.50
N ILE A 47 -10.85 -8.56 -5.73
CA ILE A 47 -11.33 -8.97 -4.39
C ILE A 47 -11.46 -7.76 -3.47
N ALA A 48 -10.46 -6.89 -3.42
CA ALA A 48 -10.49 -5.67 -2.63
C ALA A 48 -11.66 -4.76 -3.04
N GLY A 49 -11.88 -4.57 -4.34
CA GLY A 49 -13.00 -3.78 -4.86
C GLY A 49 -14.36 -4.35 -4.44
N ILE A 50 -14.54 -5.68 -4.54
CA ILE A 50 -15.75 -6.37 -4.08
C ILE A 50 -15.95 -6.16 -2.57
N VAL A 51 -14.89 -6.37 -1.77
CA VAL A 51 -14.97 -6.21 -0.30
C VAL A 51 -15.34 -4.77 0.07
N VAL A 52 -14.72 -3.77 -0.56
CA VAL A 52 -15.01 -2.35 -0.35
C VAL A 52 -16.46 -2.00 -0.66
N PHE A 53 -17.00 -2.55 -1.75
CA PHE A 53 -18.36 -2.24 -2.19
C PHE A 53 -19.44 -2.94 -1.34
N PHE A 54 -19.26 -4.24 -1.04
CA PHE A 54 -20.30 -5.05 -0.41
C PHE A 54 -20.22 -5.09 1.12
N LEU A 55 -19.06 -4.85 1.74
CA LEU A 55 -18.84 -5.06 3.17
C LEU A 55 -18.33 -3.79 3.92
N PRO A 56 -18.99 -2.63 3.78
CA PRO A 56 -18.50 -1.39 4.39
C PRO A 56 -18.49 -1.42 5.93
N SER A 57 -19.40 -2.17 6.56
CA SER A 57 -19.46 -2.32 8.01
C SER A 57 -18.28 -3.12 8.56
N GLN A 58 -17.90 -4.21 7.88
CA GLN A 58 -16.75 -5.03 8.26
C GLN A 58 -15.44 -4.27 8.10
N ILE A 59 -15.33 -3.48 7.02
CA ILE A 59 -14.17 -2.61 6.79
C ILE A 59 -14.01 -1.61 7.92
N LYS A 60 -15.08 -0.93 8.34
CA LYS A 60 -15.01 -0.01 9.49
C LYS A 60 -14.52 -0.70 10.76
N LYS A 61 -14.99 -1.92 11.03
CA LYS A 61 -14.57 -2.70 12.18
C LYS A 61 -13.09 -3.10 12.08
N LEU A 62 -12.67 -3.61 10.92
CA LEU A 62 -11.27 -3.97 10.67
C LEU A 62 -10.35 -2.75 10.79
N LEU A 63 -10.74 -1.60 10.25
CA LEU A 63 -9.99 -0.36 10.41
C LEU A 63 -9.94 0.06 11.89
N ALA A 64 -11.04 -0.05 12.64
CA ALA A 64 -11.04 0.27 14.07
C ALA A 64 -10.13 -0.66 14.89
N GLU A 65 -10.02 -1.93 14.51
CA GLU A 65 -9.13 -2.91 15.15
C GLU A 65 -7.67 -2.70 14.72
N THR A 66 -7.42 -2.37 13.46
CA THR A 66 -6.07 -2.15 12.91
C THR A 66 -5.48 -0.82 13.38
N PHE A 67 -6.28 0.24 13.39
CA PHE A 67 -5.92 1.51 14.05
C PHE A 67 -6.16 1.34 15.54
N SER A 68 -5.28 0.58 16.19
CA SER A 68 -5.36 0.36 17.63
C SER A 68 -4.93 1.61 18.40
N ILE A 69 -5.41 1.69 19.64
CA ILE A 69 -4.96 2.69 20.63
C ILE A 69 -3.45 2.59 20.88
N ASP A 70 -2.79 1.48 20.54
CA ASP A 70 -1.35 1.29 20.74
C ASP A 70 -0.49 2.34 20.04
N VAL A 71 -0.94 2.86 18.89
CA VAL A 71 -0.25 3.93 18.16
C VAL A 71 -0.20 5.20 19.00
N ILE A 72 -1.26 5.49 19.76
CA ILE A 72 -1.30 6.63 20.69
C ILE A 72 -0.48 6.32 21.93
N VAL A 73 -0.54 5.11 22.48
CA VAL A 73 0.23 4.71 23.67
C VAL A 73 1.74 4.87 23.44
N HIS A 74 2.24 4.41 22.29
CA HIS A 74 3.66 4.46 21.93
C HIS A 74 4.04 5.65 21.05
N TYR A 75 3.20 6.69 20.98
CA TYR A 75 3.42 7.85 20.12
C TYR A 75 4.78 8.52 20.33
N ARG A 76 5.23 8.65 21.59
CA ARG A 76 6.53 9.25 21.95
C ARG A 76 7.69 8.24 21.93
N ASP A 77 7.39 6.95 21.89
CA ASP A 77 8.40 5.89 22.01
C ASP A 77 9.03 5.55 20.65
N SER A 78 8.39 5.95 19.54
CA SER A 78 8.95 5.80 18.19
C SER A 78 8.68 7.02 17.30
N SER A 79 9.70 7.45 16.56
CA SER A 79 9.58 8.52 15.56
C SER A 79 8.62 8.15 14.41
N ASP A 80 8.52 6.86 14.09
CA ASP A 80 7.59 6.30 13.10
C ASP A 80 6.14 6.58 13.48
N PHE A 81 5.73 6.20 14.70
CA PHE A 81 4.36 6.43 15.17
C PHE A 81 4.06 7.91 15.33
N GLN A 82 5.03 8.70 15.77
CA GLN A 82 4.90 10.15 15.83
C GLN A 82 4.59 10.75 14.46
N SER A 83 5.46 10.47 13.48
CA SER A 83 5.35 11.02 12.13
C SER A 83 4.08 10.55 11.40
N LEU A 84 3.72 9.27 11.58
CA LEU A 84 2.50 8.70 11.02
C LEU A 84 1.26 9.38 11.59
N MET A 85 1.15 9.43 12.93
CA MET A 85 -0.03 9.99 13.58
C MET A 85 -0.15 11.49 13.29
N ASP A 86 0.96 12.23 13.31
CA ASP A 86 0.96 13.66 13.00
C ASP A 86 0.50 13.92 11.56
N SER A 87 0.96 13.10 10.60
CA SER A 87 0.57 13.20 9.19
C SER A 87 -0.92 12.91 8.99
N ILE A 88 -1.43 11.87 9.67
CA ILE A 88 -2.86 11.50 9.64
C ILE A 88 -3.71 12.64 10.19
N GLN A 89 -3.37 13.17 11.37
CA GLN A 89 -4.15 14.20 12.05
C GLN A 89 -4.16 15.52 11.28
N VAL A 90 -3.00 15.94 10.76
CA VAL A 90 -2.89 17.16 9.93
C VAL A 90 -3.58 16.97 8.58
N GLY A 91 -3.37 15.84 7.92
CA GLY A 91 -3.91 15.55 6.59
C GLY A 91 -5.43 15.39 6.57
N MET A 92 -5.98 14.66 7.55
CA MET A 92 -7.41 14.39 7.66
C MET A 92 -8.16 15.34 8.59
N ARG A 93 -7.47 16.30 9.23
CA ARG A 93 -8.06 17.30 10.12
C ARG A 93 -8.87 16.66 11.25
N CYS A 94 -8.24 15.72 11.94
CA CYS A 94 -8.83 14.89 13.00
C CYS A 94 -7.91 14.82 14.21
N CYS A 95 -8.42 14.37 15.35
CA CYS A 95 -7.63 14.12 16.56
C CYS A 95 -8.12 12.85 17.25
N GLY A 96 -7.17 11.99 17.60
CA GLY A 96 -7.42 10.65 18.13
C GLY A 96 -7.99 9.66 17.11
N ILE A 97 -8.20 8.43 17.54
CA ILE A 97 -8.53 7.29 16.69
C ILE A 97 -9.94 6.76 17.01
N SER A 98 -10.22 6.59 18.30
CA SER A 98 -11.45 6.01 18.82
C SER A 98 -12.58 7.03 18.86
N ARG A 99 -13.76 6.60 19.34
CA ARG A 99 -14.92 7.48 19.57
C ARG A 99 -14.65 8.58 20.59
N LEU A 100 -13.64 8.44 21.45
CA LEU A 100 -13.25 9.47 22.42
C LEU A 100 -12.48 10.63 21.76
N SER A 101 -12.10 10.50 20.48
CA SER A 101 -11.38 11.51 19.70
C SER A 101 -10.17 12.06 20.46
N PHE A 102 -10.08 13.37 20.69
CA PHE A 102 -8.95 14.01 21.36
C PHE A 102 -8.68 13.47 22.77
N ARG A 103 -9.67 12.85 23.43
CA ARG A 103 -9.49 12.25 24.77
C ARG A 103 -8.73 10.93 24.74
N ASP A 104 -8.53 10.31 23.58
CA ASP A 104 -7.66 9.13 23.44
C ASP A 104 -6.23 9.40 23.91
N TRP A 105 -5.78 10.66 23.79
CA TRP A 105 -4.45 11.07 24.25
C TRP A 105 -4.25 10.90 25.75
N ASN A 106 -5.31 10.76 26.54
CA ASN A 106 -5.18 10.41 27.96
C ASN A 106 -4.64 8.99 28.19
N ALA A 107 -4.67 8.11 27.19
CA ALA A 107 -4.07 6.77 27.26
C ALA A 107 -2.54 6.81 27.13
N ASN A 108 -1.96 7.88 26.60
CA ASN A 108 -0.52 8.01 26.46
C ASN A 108 0.11 8.50 27.78
N MET A 109 1.22 7.89 28.20
CA MET A 109 1.87 8.20 29.49
C MET A 109 2.37 9.65 29.61
N TYR A 110 2.72 10.31 28.50
CA TYR A 110 3.23 11.69 28.47
C TYR A 110 2.11 12.73 28.48
N PHE A 111 0.93 12.40 27.95
CA PHE A 111 -0.21 13.32 27.83
C PHE A 111 -1.28 13.12 28.92
N ASN A 112 -1.28 11.96 29.59
CA ASN A 112 -2.24 11.61 30.63
C ASN A 112 -2.39 12.70 31.71
N CYS A 113 -3.63 12.99 32.10
CA CYS A 113 -3.97 14.07 33.02
C CYS A 113 -3.65 13.83 34.51
N SER A 114 -3.13 12.66 34.88
CA SER A 114 -2.85 12.30 36.27
C SER A 114 -1.98 13.35 36.96
N ARG A 115 -2.32 13.71 38.20
CA ARG A 115 -1.56 14.69 38.99
C ARG A 115 -0.13 14.26 39.28
N THR A 116 0.16 12.96 39.20
CA THR A 116 1.48 12.38 39.39
C THR A 116 2.34 12.39 38.13
N ASN A 117 1.79 12.78 36.97
CA ASN A 117 2.52 12.81 35.71
C ASN A 117 3.49 14.02 35.70
N PRO A 118 4.83 13.80 35.63
CA PRO A 118 5.81 14.88 35.61
C PRO A 118 5.97 15.53 34.23
N SER A 119 5.32 14.99 33.19
CA SER A 119 5.45 15.48 31.81
C SER A 119 5.00 16.93 31.66
N SER A 120 5.79 17.71 30.91
CA SER A 120 5.43 19.08 30.52
C SER A 120 4.21 19.14 29.59
N GLU A 121 3.85 18.01 28.95
CA GLU A 121 2.72 17.85 28.04
C GLU A 121 1.49 17.23 28.71
N ARG A 122 1.48 17.16 30.04
CA ARG A 122 0.35 16.66 30.83
C ARG A 122 -0.95 17.38 30.46
N CYS A 123 -2.06 16.63 30.42
CA CYS A 123 -3.39 17.13 30.05
C CYS A 123 -3.45 17.79 28.67
N SER A 124 -2.53 17.45 27.77
CA SER A 124 -2.41 18.09 26.46
C SER A 124 -2.66 17.11 25.32
N VAL A 125 -2.79 17.63 24.11
CA VAL A 125 -2.79 16.86 22.86
C VAL A 125 -1.60 17.32 22.00
N PRO A 126 -1.09 16.50 21.07
CA PRO A 126 0.00 16.91 20.20
C PRO A 126 -0.41 18.06 19.28
N PHE A 127 0.59 18.78 18.78
CA PHE A 127 0.39 19.95 17.91
C PHE A 127 -0.36 19.60 16.60
N SER A 128 -0.28 18.35 16.14
CA SER A 128 -0.94 17.86 14.94
C SER A 128 -2.48 17.83 15.06
N CYS A 129 -3.02 17.82 16.28
CA CYS A 129 -4.44 17.98 16.55
C CYS A 129 -4.93 19.44 16.46
N CYS A 130 -4.04 20.42 16.43
CA CYS A 130 -4.40 21.83 16.44
C CYS A 130 -4.94 22.31 15.09
N LYS A 131 -5.98 23.15 15.12
CA LYS A 131 -6.45 23.86 13.95
C LYS A 131 -5.43 24.94 13.57
N ARG A 132 -5.02 24.99 12.30
CA ARG A 132 -4.24 26.12 11.80
C ARG A 132 -5.15 27.34 11.71
N ASN A 133 -4.80 28.40 12.43
CA ASN A 133 -5.49 29.67 12.32
C ASN A 133 -4.98 30.41 11.08
N SER A 134 -5.88 30.99 10.27
CA SER A 134 -5.53 31.60 8.98
C SER A 134 -4.69 32.88 9.08
N THR A 135 -4.56 33.46 10.28
CA THR A 135 -3.78 34.67 10.56
C THR A 135 -2.36 34.42 11.05
N ASP A 136 -2.02 33.21 11.49
CA ASP A 136 -0.69 32.90 12.02
C ASP A 136 0.03 31.88 11.13
N GLN A 137 1.16 32.29 10.56
CA GLN A 137 2.06 31.41 9.80
C GLN A 137 2.75 30.35 10.68
N VAL A 138 2.50 30.35 12.00
CA VAL A 138 3.09 29.47 12.99
C VAL A 138 1.98 28.82 13.82
N VAL A 139 1.93 27.48 13.87
CA VAL A 139 1.09 26.79 14.86
C VAL A 139 1.62 27.18 16.23
N SER A 140 0.84 27.90 17.03
CA SER A 140 1.20 28.18 18.41
C SER A 140 1.40 26.84 19.11
N LEU A 141 2.65 26.50 19.45
CA LEU A 141 3.04 25.24 20.11
C LEU A 141 2.28 24.98 21.43
N SER A 142 1.55 25.99 21.92
CA SER A 142 0.73 25.93 23.13
C SER A 142 -0.75 25.61 22.89
N CYS A 143 -1.25 25.47 21.65
CA CYS A 143 -2.69 25.22 21.40
C CYS A 143 -3.20 23.91 22.03
N GLY A 144 -2.36 22.86 22.06
CA GLY A 144 -2.75 21.58 22.64
C GLY A 144 -2.74 21.55 24.17
N ARG A 145 -2.25 22.61 24.84
CA ARG A 145 -1.98 22.59 26.29
C ARG A 145 -3.28 22.63 27.10
N ASN A 146 -3.40 21.73 28.08
CA ASN A 146 -4.57 21.61 28.98
C ASN A 146 -5.91 21.33 28.28
N VAL A 147 -5.92 21.01 26.98
CA VAL A 147 -7.13 20.76 26.20
C VAL A 147 -7.93 19.56 26.73
N LEU A 148 -7.27 18.56 27.31
CA LEU A 148 -7.96 17.39 27.88
C LEU A 148 -8.86 17.73 29.09
N ASN A 149 -8.62 18.87 29.75
CA ASN A 149 -9.41 19.37 30.87
C ASN A 149 -10.52 20.35 30.43
N MET A 150 -10.59 20.68 29.14
CA MET A 150 -11.60 21.59 28.59
C MET A 150 -12.90 20.85 28.30
N THR A 151 -13.99 21.62 28.17
CA THR A 151 -15.25 21.12 27.62
C THR A 151 -15.10 20.90 26.12
N ASP A 152 -15.92 20.02 25.55
CA ASP A 152 -15.87 19.74 24.11
C ASP A 152 -16.19 20.99 23.26
N TYR A 153 -16.99 21.92 23.80
CA TYR A 153 -17.31 23.21 23.19
C TYR A 153 -16.09 24.13 23.11
N ASP A 154 -15.35 24.29 24.21
CA ASP A 154 -14.16 25.14 24.26
C ASP A 154 -13.02 24.55 23.42
N ALA A 155 -12.84 23.22 23.50
CA ALA A 155 -11.84 22.49 22.73
C ALA A 155 -12.08 22.61 21.21
N TRP A 156 -13.35 22.66 20.77
CA TRP A 156 -13.69 22.76 19.35
C TRP A 156 -13.10 23.99 18.66
N PHE A 157 -12.86 25.10 19.36
CA PHE A 157 -12.25 26.28 18.74
C PHE A 157 -10.75 26.12 18.45
N GLN A 158 -10.05 25.26 19.20
CA GLN A 158 -8.58 25.15 19.16
C GLN A 158 -8.09 23.87 18.47
N VAL A 159 -8.79 22.75 18.66
CA VAL A 159 -8.37 21.43 18.16
C VAL A 159 -9.45 20.77 17.32
N TYR A 160 -9.06 19.80 16.50
CA TYR A 160 -10.01 18.92 15.83
C TYR A 160 -10.66 17.99 16.86
N THR A 161 -11.99 17.99 16.94
CA THR A 161 -12.76 17.10 17.84
C THR A 161 -13.36 15.90 17.11
N GLY A 162 -13.07 15.74 15.81
CA GLY A 162 -13.44 14.57 15.04
C GLY A 162 -12.40 13.45 15.17
N ASN A 163 -12.84 12.21 15.23
CA ASN A 163 -11.94 11.06 15.23
C ASN A 163 -11.42 10.76 13.82
N CYS A 164 -10.20 10.23 13.73
CA CYS A 164 -9.54 9.99 12.45
C CYS A 164 -10.15 8.84 11.64
N LEU A 165 -10.80 7.87 12.31
CA LEU A 165 -11.47 6.77 11.62
C LEU A 165 -12.68 7.24 10.80
N ASP A 166 -13.53 8.08 11.39
CA ASP A 166 -14.68 8.69 10.72
C ASP A 166 -14.23 9.73 9.69
N ALA A 167 -13.15 10.47 9.97
CA ALA A 167 -12.55 11.39 8.99
C ALA A 167 -12.08 10.63 7.74
N ALA A 168 -11.39 9.50 7.90
CA ALA A 168 -10.99 8.64 6.79
C ALA A 168 -12.20 8.13 5.99
N HIS A 169 -13.23 7.64 6.69
CA HIS A 169 -14.46 7.19 6.04
C HIS A 169 -15.18 8.32 5.29
N ARG A 170 -15.21 9.54 5.85
CA ARG A 170 -15.78 10.72 5.21
C ARG A 170 -14.99 11.11 3.96
N PHE A 171 -13.66 11.14 4.07
CA PHE A 171 -12.77 11.42 2.95
C PHE A 171 -13.02 10.46 1.77
N VAL A 172 -13.12 9.16 2.05
CA VAL A 172 -13.41 8.14 1.02
C VAL A 172 -14.79 8.39 0.38
N ARG A 173 -15.82 8.68 1.18
CA ARG A 173 -17.17 8.93 0.66
C ARG A 173 -17.22 10.18 -0.23
N GLU A 174 -16.59 11.26 0.20
CA GLU A 174 -16.57 12.53 -0.54
C GLU A 174 -15.75 12.44 -1.83
N ASN A 175 -14.66 11.64 -1.82
CA ASN A 175 -13.77 11.47 -2.96
C ASN A 175 -14.00 10.15 -3.71
N VAL A 176 -15.14 9.49 -3.51
CA VAL A 176 -15.37 8.14 -4.04
C VAL A 176 -15.26 8.08 -5.56
N THR A 177 -15.67 9.13 -6.26
CA THR A 177 -15.60 9.22 -7.72
C THR A 177 -14.16 9.28 -8.22
N ILE A 178 -13.33 10.10 -7.58
CA ILE A 178 -11.90 10.24 -7.91
C ILE A 178 -11.17 8.94 -7.58
N ILE A 179 -11.39 8.39 -6.39
CA ILE A 179 -10.76 7.14 -5.94
C ILE A 179 -11.13 6.00 -6.90
N THR A 180 -12.41 5.86 -7.25
CA THR A 180 -12.87 4.84 -8.20
C THR A 180 -12.21 5.03 -9.57
N GLY A 181 -12.11 6.28 -10.06
CA GLY A 181 -11.43 6.59 -11.32
C GLY A 181 -9.95 6.18 -11.30
N VAL A 182 -9.20 6.53 -10.26
CA VAL A 182 -7.79 6.16 -10.10
C VAL A 182 -7.62 4.64 -10.04
N CYS A 183 -8.45 3.95 -9.25
CA CYS A 183 -8.43 2.49 -9.16
C CYS A 183 -8.74 1.82 -10.52
N LEU A 184 -9.74 2.33 -11.25
CA LEU A 184 -10.10 1.81 -12.57
C LEU A 184 -8.96 1.97 -13.57
N VAL A 185 -8.34 3.15 -13.62
CA VAL A 185 -7.18 3.42 -14.49
C VAL A 185 -6.03 2.48 -14.14
N PHE A 186 -5.74 2.27 -12.85
CA PHE A 186 -4.71 1.34 -12.41
C PHE A 186 -4.99 -0.10 -12.86
N VAL A 187 -6.23 -0.59 -12.71
CA VAL A 187 -6.63 -1.92 -13.18
C VAL A 187 -6.48 -2.05 -14.69
N ILE A 188 -6.90 -1.04 -15.46
CA ILE A 188 -6.76 -1.03 -16.93
C ILE A 188 -5.28 -1.08 -17.32
N LEU A 189 -4.42 -0.31 -16.65
CA LEU A 189 -2.97 -0.32 -16.90
C LEU A 189 -2.36 -1.69 -16.61
N LEU A 190 -2.70 -2.31 -15.47
CA LEU A 190 -2.23 -3.65 -15.15
C LEU A 190 -2.71 -4.69 -16.18
N ALA A 191 -3.97 -4.61 -16.60
CA ALA A 191 -4.53 -5.51 -17.62
C ALA A 191 -3.86 -5.32 -18.98
N PHE A 192 -3.55 -4.08 -19.37
CA PHE A 192 -2.81 -3.78 -20.59
C PHE A 192 -1.38 -4.33 -20.55
N VAL A 193 -0.64 -4.10 -19.46
CA VAL A 193 0.71 -4.64 -19.27
C VAL A 193 0.70 -6.17 -19.30
N GLN A 194 -0.31 -6.78 -18.68
CA GLN A 194 -0.50 -8.23 -18.70
C GLN A 194 -0.76 -8.74 -20.11
N MET A 195 -1.62 -8.07 -20.88
CA MET A 195 -1.91 -8.42 -22.27
C MET A 195 -0.66 -8.36 -23.15
N VAL A 196 0.13 -7.30 -23.04
CA VAL A 196 1.38 -7.14 -23.79
C VAL A 196 2.38 -8.22 -23.42
N THR A 197 2.52 -8.52 -22.13
CA THR A 197 3.44 -9.57 -21.64
C THR A 197 3.05 -10.94 -22.21
N GLN A 198 1.76 -11.27 -22.20
CA GLN A 198 1.27 -12.55 -22.74
C GLN A 198 1.41 -12.64 -24.26
N ALA A 199 1.16 -11.54 -24.98
CA ALA A 199 1.40 -11.50 -26.42
C ALA A 199 2.88 -11.76 -26.75
N LEU A 200 3.81 -11.14 -26.01
CA LEU A 200 5.24 -11.34 -26.18
C LEU A 200 5.65 -12.79 -25.87
N VAL A 201 5.12 -13.39 -24.80
CA VAL A 201 5.37 -14.81 -24.48
C VAL A 201 4.88 -15.72 -25.59
N ASP A 202 3.66 -15.49 -26.11
CA ASP A 202 3.09 -16.33 -27.17
C ASP A 202 3.88 -16.22 -28.48
N GLU A 203 4.35 -15.02 -28.82
CA GLU A 203 5.22 -14.80 -29.97
C GLU A 203 6.54 -15.58 -29.84
N ILE A 204 7.25 -15.45 -28.72
CA ILE A 204 8.51 -16.16 -28.45
C ILE A 204 8.30 -17.68 -28.50
N LEU A 205 7.23 -18.18 -27.86
CA LEU A 205 6.91 -19.60 -27.87
C LEU A 205 6.58 -20.10 -29.27
N THR A 206 5.86 -19.30 -30.06
CA THR A 206 5.52 -19.65 -31.45
C THR A 206 6.77 -19.73 -32.32
N ILE A 207 7.67 -18.75 -32.25
CA ILE A 207 8.94 -18.77 -32.98
C ILE A 207 9.77 -20.00 -32.59
N ARG A 208 9.88 -20.28 -31.28
CA ARG A 208 10.62 -21.46 -30.78
C ARG A 208 10.04 -22.78 -31.29
N ARG A 209 8.72 -22.95 -31.25
CA ARG A 209 8.03 -24.14 -31.79
C ARG A 209 8.27 -24.31 -33.29
N ILE A 210 8.26 -23.22 -34.07
CA ILE A 210 8.53 -23.27 -35.52
C ILE A 210 9.98 -23.70 -35.77
N TYR A 211 10.93 -23.12 -35.03
CA TYR A 211 12.35 -23.46 -35.14
C TYR A 211 12.62 -24.92 -34.77
N ASP A 212 12.03 -25.42 -33.69
CA ASP A 212 12.17 -26.82 -33.25
C ASP A 212 11.65 -27.80 -34.33
N LYS A 213 10.47 -27.52 -34.91
CA LYS A 213 9.92 -28.31 -36.03
C LYS A 213 10.82 -28.27 -37.28
N TYR A 214 11.38 -27.10 -37.59
CA TYR A 214 12.31 -26.95 -38.71
C TYR A 214 13.57 -27.78 -38.49
N TYR A 215 14.11 -27.76 -37.26
CA TYR A 215 15.31 -28.51 -36.89
C TYR A 215 15.08 -30.03 -36.92
N GLU A 216 13.94 -30.52 -36.41
CA GLU A 216 13.54 -31.93 -36.50
C GLU A 216 13.40 -32.40 -37.95
N ARG A 217 12.78 -31.59 -38.82
CA ARG A 217 12.66 -31.93 -40.24
C ARG A 217 14.02 -31.97 -40.92
N ALA A 218 14.91 -31.04 -40.60
CA ALA A 218 16.26 -31.00 -41.16
C ALA A 218 17.11 -32.20 -40.69
N SER A 219 16.97 -32.64 -39.43
CA SER A 219 17.70 -33.81 -38.93
C SER A 219 17.20 -35.11 -39.57
N PHE A 220 15.88 -35.27 -39.76
CA PHE A 220 15.32 -36.40 -40.48
C PHE A 220 15.82 -36.49 -41.92
N LEU A 221 15.84 -35.37 -42.64
CA LEU A 221 16.35 -35.33 -44.01
C LEU A 221 17.84 -35.71 -44.09
N ARG A 222 18.67 -35.25 -43.13
CA ARG A 222 20.08 -35.65 -43.08
C ARG A 222 20.26 -37.14 -42.83
N ALA A 223 19.49 -37.72 -41.91
CA ALA A 223 19.52 -39.16 -41.62
C ALA A 223 19.12 -40.00 -42.83
N ALA A 224 18.13 -39.55 -43.61
CA ALA A 224 17.71 -40.24 -44.84
C ALA A 224 18.74 -40.16 -45.98
N THR A 225 19.58 -39.13 -46.01
CA THR A 225 20.64 -38.95 -47.03
C THR A 225 21.97 -39.61 -46.68
N GLN A 226 22.11 -40.20 -45.49
CA GLN A 226 23.35 -40.82 -45.06
C GLN A 226 23.47 -42.21 -45.73
N PRO A 227 24.42 -42.43 -46.66
CA PRO A 227 24.57 -43.71 -47.35
C PRO A 227 25.00 -44.78 -46.34
N ASP A 228 24.42 -45.98 -46.46
CA ASP A 228 24.86 -47.18 -45.75
C ASP A 228 26.37 -47.38 -46.00
N THR A 229 27.21 -47.01 -45.04
CA THR A 229 28.60 -47.44 -45.05
C THR A 229 28.61 -48.93 -44.75
N GLU A 230 28.57 -49.71 -45.82
CA GLU A 230 28.86 -51.15 -45.89
C GLU A 230 30.12 -51.45 -45.05
N PRO A 231 30.09 -52.41 -44.10
CA PRO A 231 31.30 -52.83 -43.42
C PRO A 231 32.18 -53.57 -44.44
N SER A 232 33.31 -52.95 -44.77
CA SER A 232 34.36 -53.55 -45.59
C SER A 232 34.82 -54.86 -44.96
N ALA A 233 34.44 -55.97 -45.59
CA ALA A 233 35.05 -57.27 -45.37
C ALA A 233 36.54 -57.20 -45.73
N ASN A 234 37.41 -57.48 -44.76
CA ASN A 234 38.73 -58.08 -44.96
C ASN A 234 39.21 -58.68 -43.64
#